data_AF-A0A9K3CR73-F1
#
_entry.id   AF-A0A9K3CR73-F1
#
_cell.length_a   1.000
_cell.length_b   1.000
_cell.length_c   1.000
_cell.angle_alpha   90.00
_cell.angle_beta   90.00
_cell.angle_gamma   90.00
#
_symmetry.space_group_name_H-M   'P 1'
#
loop_
_entity.id
_entity.type
_entity.pdbx_description
1 polymer ?
#
loop_
_entity_poly.entity_id
_entity_poly.type
_entity_poly.pdbx_seq_one_letter_code
_entity_poly.pdbx_strand_id
1 'polypeptide(L)'
;MYAGLKSLQHKMDFPLVEQTYYPDPFGIMCPPPVPFVVKIGNNHAAVGKALVKDTAQMQDIVSLLKVTDKYVQMEPYIQWHGDYRVQKIGGRYRAYRRDTLGWKANDSAGEVEEVEVTPSFREWVDGAASLFGGLDICALDILHRRVRVGGKGEREEGDAPSYGDIRARGAGEGEGETEGSETSGEYTDEYAILEVNDTPIGLMYFNEDRDVQDIVDLVLVRMEEEFGPKSSTDNPCSLRNDFLLCAPPADPDAEESDTETEAETEGVEGRGVTGVPMESAGASEGAGSLLDYKARTRRHQHLSSFWQGRCEVAEAQYKASRRRHTHTANLLMWCIGLLTLLVGMGVVSFIE
;
A
#
# COMPACT_ATOMS: atom_id res chain seq x y z
N MET A 1 -1.13 -3.02 17.56
CA MET A 1 -0.63 -3.75 16.37
C MET A 1 -0.15 -5.16 16.72
N TYR A 2 1.02 -5.36 17.35
CA TYR A 2 1.63 -6.70 17.57
C TYR A 2 0.68 -7.80 18.10
N ALA A 3 -0.16 -7.51 19.11
CA ALA A 3 -1.12 -8.49 19.64
C ALA A 3 -2.12 -9.03 18.58
N GLY A 4 -2.46 -8.22 17.56
CA GLY A 4 -3.28 -8.65 16.43
C GLY A 4 -2.55 -9.67 15.55
N LEU A 5 -1.28 -9.38 15.21
CA LEU A 5 -0.41 -10.30 14.47
C LEU A 5 -0.18 -11.60 15.27
N LYS A 6 0.02 -11.51 16.59
CA LYS A 6 0.16 -12.69 17.46
C LYS A 6 -1.11 -13.55 17.46
N SER A 7 -2.29 -12.94 17.30
CA SER A 7 -3.56 -13.67 17.11
C SER A 7 -3.67 -14.39 15.76
N LEU A 8 -2.88 -14.02 14.74
CA LEU A 8 -2.77 -14.76 13.48
C LEU A 8 -1.84 -15.97 13.63
N GLN A 9 -0.70 -15.81 14.31
CA GLN A 9 0.22 -16.90 14.66
C GLN A 9 -0.41 -18.01 15.52
N HIS A 10 -1.57 -17.77 16.13
CA HIS A 10 -2.37 -18.79 16.83
C HIS A 10 -3.49 -19.44 15.98
N LYS A 11 -3.66 -19.03 14.71
CA LYS A 11 -4.74 -19.48 13.80
C LYS A 11 -4.25 -20.12 12.50
N MET A 12 -3.07 -19.70 12.04
CA MET A 12 -2.47 -20.03 10.74
C MET A 12 -0.95 -20.08 10.89
N ASP A 13 -0.24 -20.68 9.94
CA ASP A 13 1.22 -20.64 9.90
C ASP A 13 1.67 -19.22 9.53
N PHE A 14 2.05 -18.44 10.54
CA PHE A 14 2.39 -17.03 10.41
C PHE A 14 3.64 -16.76 11.27
N PRO A 15 4.85 -16.73 10.67
CA PRO A 15 6.12 -16.71 11.40
C PRO A 15 6.47 -15.31 11.91
N LEU A 16 5.64 -14.75 12.79
CA LEU A 16 5.88 -13.50 13.51
C LEU A 16 7.06 -13.61 14.48
N VAL A 17 7.98 -12.64 14.41
CA VAL A 17 9.11 -12.51 15.34
C VAL A 17 8.64 -12.35 16.79
N GLU A 18 9.40 -12.91 17.73
CA GLU A 18 9.13 -12.71 19.16
C GLU A 18 9.52 -11.29 19.59
N GLN A 19 8.57 -10.54 20.15
CA GLN A 19 8.80 -9.19 20.67
C GLN A 19 8.40 -9.12 22.15
N THR A 20 9.35 -8.75 23.01
CA THR A 20 9.06 -8.34 24.39
C THR A 20 8.66 -6.87 24.39
N TYR A 21 7.57 -6.53 25.08
CA TYR A 21 7.06 -5.15 25.21
C TYR A 21 7.24 -4.63 26.64
N TYR A 22 7.90 -3.48 26.77
CA TYR A 22 8.10 -2.75 28.02
C TYR A 22 7.31 -1.44 27.95
N PRO A 23 6.23 -1.26 28.74
CA PRO A 23 5.47 -0.01 28.78
C PRO A 23 6.33 1.18 29.25
N ASP A 24 7.31 0.88 30.10
CA ASP A 24 8.19 1.83 30.80
C ASP A 24 9.63 1.28 30.78
N PRO A 25 10.64 2.05 30.32
CA PRO A 25 12.05 1.68 30.38
C PRO A 25 12.59 1.33 31.79
N PHE A 26 12.02 1.90 32.85
CA PHE A 26 12.39 1.55 34.23
C PHE A 26 11.97 0.12 34.60
N GLY A 27 11.01 -0.47 33.87
CA GLY A 27 10.57 -1.86 34.02
C GLY A 27 11.45 -2.91 33.33
N ILE A 28 12.54 -2.51 32.66
CA ILE A 28 13.46 -3.45 31.98
C ILE A 28 14.30 -4.21 33.03
N MET A 29 13.75 -5.30 33.56
CA MET A 29 14.37 -6.17 34.56
C MET A 29 15.12 -7.38 33.98
N CYS A 30 14.65 -7.91 32.85
CA CYS A 30 15.22 -9.09 32.19
C CYS A 30 15.15 -8.92 30.65
N PRO A 31 16.07 -8.13 30.05
CA PRO A 31 16.14 -8.00 28.60
C PRO A 31 16.42 -9.35 27.91
N PRO A 32 16.12 -9.49 26.60
CA PRO A 32 16.40 -10.72 25.86
C PRO A 32 17.90 -11.08 25.84
N PRO A 33 18.25 -12.36 25.57
CA PRO A 33 19.62 -12.74 25.27
C PRO A 33 20.19 -11.93 24.10
N VAL A 34 21.46 -11.57 24.19
CA VAL A 34 22.19 -10.91 23.09
C VAL A 34 22.58 -11.93 22.01
N PRO A 35 22.56 -11.56 20.71
CA PRO A 35 22.22 -10.24 20.17
C PRO A 35 20.71 -9.99 20.05
N PHE A 36 20.27 -8.75 20.30
CA PHE A 36 18.86 -8.33 20.14
C PHE A 36 18.72 -6.91 19.60
N VAL A 37 17.57 -6.62 18.97
CA VAL A 37 17.22 -5.29 18.46
C VAL A 37 16.26 -4.61 19.43
N VAL A 38 16.58 -3.36 19.78
CA VAL A 38 15.73 -2.43 20.52
C VAL A 38 14.98 -1.54 19.54
N LYS A 39 13.68 -1.33 19.78
CA LYS A 39 12.84 -0.34 19.08
C LYS A 39 12.18 0.58 20.12
N ILE A 40 12.43 1.89 20.04
CA ILE A 40 11.91 2.89 20.99
C ILE A 40 10.62 3.52 20.44
N GLY A 41 9.53 3.45 21.18
CA GLY A 41 8.25 4.09 20.86
C GLY A 41 7.68 3.73 19.48
N ASN A 42 6.96 4.67 18.88
CA ASN A 42 6.55 4.60 17.47
C ASN A 42 7.42 5.56 16.65
N ASN A 43 8.27 5.02 15.77
CA ASN A 43 9.20 5.78 14.91
C ASN A 43 9.37 5.06 13.58
N HIS A 44 9.47 5.81 12.48
CA HIS A 44 9.64 5.32 11.11
C HIS A 44 11.09 5.50 10.63
N ALA A 45 11.40 5.07 9.40
CA ALA A 45 12.73 5.19 8.78
C ALA A 45 13.90 4.74 9.70
N ALA A 46 13.69 3.60 10.38
CA ALA A 46 14.58 3.00 11.38
C ALA A 46 15.14 3.92 12.49
N VAL A 47 14.55 5.09 12.70
CA VAL A 47 14.83 5.98 13.83
C VAL A 47 14.43 5.27 15.13
N GLY A 48 15.25 5.41 16.18
CA GLY A 48 15.00 4.74 17.46
C GLY A 48 15.13 3.21 17.42
N LYS A 49 15.66 2.62 16.34
CA LYS A 49 16.02 1.20 16.25
C LYS A 49 17.54 1.00 16.43
N ALA A 50 17.96 0.15 17.36
CA ALA A 50 19.38 -0.12 17.69
C ALA A 50 19.65 -1.62 17.89
N LEU A 51 20.81 -2.11 17.41
CA LEU A 51 21.26 -3.50 17.59
C LEU A 51 22.22 -3.58 18.77
N VAL A 52 21.90 -4.42 19.75
CA VAL A 52 22.71 -4.72 20.93
C VAL A 52 23.42 -6.04 20.69
N LYS A 53 24.75 -6.03 20.59
CA LYS A 53 25.55 -7.24 20.30
C LYS A 53 26.07 -7.97 21.53
N ASP A 54 26.28 -7.27 22.64
CA ASP A 54 26.93 -7.81 23.84
C ASP A 54 26.36 -7.22 25.15
N THR A 55 26.75 -7.82 26.27
CA THR A 55 26.27 -7.48 27.62
C THR A 55 26.68 -6.07 28.08
N ALA A 56 27.78 -5.49 27.58
CA ALA A 56 28.18 -4.13 27.92
C ALA A 56 27.31 -3.11 27.16
N GLN A 57 27.15 -3.30 25.84
CA GLN A 57 26.21 -2.53 25.01
C GLN A 57 24.78 -2.59 25.58
N MET A 58 24.38 -3.75 26.11
CA MET A 58 23.07 -3.92 26.76
C MET A 58 22.93 -3.03 28.01
N GLN A 59 23.95 -2.96 28.86
CA GLN A 59 23.93 -2.13 30.07
C GLN A 59 23.87 -0.63 29.72
N ASP A 60 24.67 -0.19 28.76
CA ASP A 60 24.68 1.21 28.29
C ASP A 60 23.34 1.60 27.63
N ILE A 61 22.81 0.76 26.74
CA ILE A 61 21.51 1.01 26.09
C ILE A 61 20.38 1.01 27.12
N VAL A 62 20.30 0.05 28.05
CA VAL A 62 19.26 0.04 29.10
C VAL A 62 19.40 1.23 30.07
N SER A 63 20.60 1.80 30.23
CA SER A 63 20.81 3.06 30.94
C SER A 63 20.25 4.25 30.15
N LEU A 64 20.59 4.37 28.86
CA LEU A 64 20.11 5.43 27.98
C LEU A 64 18.58 5.41 27.78
N LEU A 65 17.98 4.21 27.74
CA LEU A 65 16.53 4.05 27.62
C LEU A 65 15.75 4.68 28.78
N LYS A 66 16.34 4.77 29.99
CA LYS A 66 15.71 5.40 31.16
C LYS A 66 15.63 6.93 31.08
N VAL A 67 16.14 7.52 30.01
CA VAL A 67 16.03 8.96 29.70
C VAL A 67 14.80 9.25 28.82
N THR A 68 14.16 8.26 28.19
CA THR A 68 12.94 8.47 27.40
C THR A 68 11.67 8.11 28.18
N ASP A 69 10.63 8.89 27.91
CA ASP A 69 9.23 8.74 28.31
C ASP A 69 8.44 7.71 27.46
N LYS A 70 9.09 7.03 26.52
CA LYS A 70 8.45 6.13 25.55
C LYS A 70 8.59 4.67 25.94
N TYR A 71 7.56 3.88 25.60
CA TYR A 71 7.63 2.42 25.64
C TYR A 71 8.78 1.88 24.78
N VAL A 72 9.23 0.66 25.08
CA VAL A 72 10.30 -0.03 24.34
C VAL A 72 9.84 -1.41 23.92
N GLN A 73 10.18 -1.80 22.69
CA GLN A 73 10.10 -3.18 22.22
C GLN A 73 11.53 -3.76 22.07
N MET A 74 11.70 -5.04 22.38
CA MET A 74 12.94 -5.77 22.16
C MET A 74 12.64 -7.09 21.45
N GLU A 75 13.42 -7.43 20.42
CA GLU A 75 13.26 -8.65 19.61
C GLU A 75 14.62 -9.32 19.36
N PRO A 76 14.73 -10.66 19.32
CA PRO A 76 15.99 -11.33 19.00
C PRO A 76 16.55 -10.87 17.65
N TYR A 77 17.87 -10.66 17.57
CA TYR A 77 18.49 -10.29 16.30
C TYR A 77 18.56 -11.51 15.39
N ILE A 78 17.72 -11.52 14.36
CA ILE A 78 17.78 -12.49 13.28
C ILE A 78 18.83 -12.02 12.28
N GLN A 79 19.87 -12.81 12.04
CA GLN A 79 20.75 -12.61 10.88
C GLN A 79 20.00 -13.08 9.63
N TRP A 80 19.85 -12.19 8.66
CA TRP A 80 19.06 -12.35 7.45
C TRP A 80 19.92 -12.20 6.19
N HIS A 81 19.44 -12.73 5.07
CA HIS A 81 20.11 -12.70 3.76
C HIS A 81 19.49 -11.65 2.82
N GLY A 82 18.16 -11.53 2.85
CA GLY A 82 17.40 -10.43 2.26
C GLY A 82 16.17 -10.09 3.10
N ASP A 83 15.58 -8.92 2.87
CA ASP A 83 14.24 -8.56 3.36
C ASP A 83 13.22 -8.57 2.22
N TYR A 84 11.98 -8.94 2.55
CA TYR A 84 10.85 -8.97 1.64
C TYR A 84 9.77 -8.00 2.13
N ARG A 85 9.28 -7.12 1.25
CA ARG A 85 8.10 -6.29 1.48
C ARG A 85 6.95 -6.81 0.63
N VAL A 86 5.95 -7.43 1.27
CA VAL A 86 4.75 -7.96 0.61
C VAL A 86 3.60 -6.99 0.84
N GLN A 87 3.15 -6.31 -0.21
CA GLN A 87 2.10 -5.30 -0.15
C GLN A 87 0.80 -5.75 -0.81
N LYS A 88 -0.31 -5.26 -0.26
CA LYS A 88 -1.67 -5.42 -0.78
C LYS A 88 -2.32 -4.05 -0.91
N ILE A 89 -2.89 -3.78 -2.09
CA ILE A 89 -3.65 -2.57 -2.43
C ILE A 89 -4.99 -3.05 -3.00
N GLY A 90 -6.03 -3.01 -2.19
CA GLY A 90 -7.35 -3.57 -2.50
C GLY A 90 -7.27 -5.06 -2.86
N GLY A 91 -7.58 -5.40 -4.11
CA GLY A 91 -7.49 -6.76 -4.65
C GLY A 91 -6.15 -7.11 -5.31
N ARG A 92 -5.15 -6.21 -5.28
CA ARG A 92 -3.86 -6.35 -5.98
C ARG A 92 -2.72 -6.58 -4.99
N TYR A 93 -1.73 -7.38 -5.40
CA TYR A 93 -0.63 -7.85 -4.54
C TYR A 93 0.70 -7.68 -5.27
N ARG A 94 1.74 -7.25 -4.55
CA ARG A 94 3.13 -7.29 -5.02
C ARG A 94 4.04 -7.76 -3.91
N ALA A 95 5.15 -8.39 -4.27
CA ALA A 95 6.23 -8.69 -3.36
C ALA A 95 7.51 -8.08 -3.93
N TYR A 96 8.29 -7.45 -3.06
CA TYR A 96 9.61 -6.93 -3.37
C TYR A 96 10.62 -7.64 -2.48
N ARG A 97 11.75 -8.07 -3.07
CA ARG A 97 12.92 -8.54 -2.32
C ARG A 97 13.98 -7.45 -2.35
N ARG A 98 14.73 -7.33 -1.26
CA ARG A 98 15.86 -6.41 -1.12
C ARG A 98 17.05 -7.14 -0.50
N ASP A 99 18.20 -7.00 -1.15
CA ASP A 99 19.50 -7.42 -0.61
C ASP A 99 20.28 -6.16 -0.20
N THR A 100 20.70 -6.05 1.06
CA THR A 100 21.47 -4.88 1.55
C THR A 100 22.71 -5.29 2.34
N LEU A 101 23.69 -4.38 2.39
CA LEU A 101 24.96 -4.60 3.09
C LEU A 101 24.90 -4.34 4.62
N GLY A 102 23.72 -4.03 5.19
CA GLY A 102 23.62 -3.62 6.59
C GLY A 102 22.36 -4.10 7.29
N TRP A 103 22.47 -4.39 8.58
CA TRP A 103 21.38 -4.95 9.41
C TRP A 103 20.09 -4.12 9.43
N LYS A 104 20.17 -2.83 9.04
CA LYS A 104 19.03 -1.96 8.74
C LYS A 104 18.84 -1.82 7.22
N ALA A 105 17.90 -2.58 6.67
CA ALA A 105 17.53 -2.55 5.25
C ALA A 105 17.18 -1.15 4.70
N ASN A 106 16.64 -0.25 5.54
CA ASN A 106 16.18 1.08 5.12
C ASN A 106 17.26 2.18 5.24
N ASP A 107 18.34 1.94 5.98
CA ASP A 107 19.43 2.92 6.19
C ASP A 107 20.68 2.55 5.35
N SER A 108 20.62 1.44 4.61
CA SER A 108 21.76 0.81 3.93
C SER A 108 21.56 0.83 2.42
N ALA A 109 22.67 0.93 1.66
CA ALA A 109 22.63 0.68 0.22
C ALA A 109 22.33 -0.80 -0.05
N GLY A 110 21.51 -1.04 -1.07
CA GLY A 110 21.07 -2.37 -1.49
C GLY A 110 20.28 -2.32 -2.79
N GLU A 111 20.09 -3.49 -3.39
CA GLU A 111 19.36 -3.68 -4.64
C GLU A 111 17.94 -4.17 -4.32
N VAL A 112 16.94 -3.73 -5.10
CA VAL A 112 15.52 -4.07 -4.92
C VAL A 112 14.96 -4.64 -6.21
N GLU A 113 14.34 -5.81 -6.13
CA GLU A 113 13.67 -6.50 -7.23
C GLU A 113 12.20 -6.78 -6.91
N GLU A 114 11.35 -6.85 -7.94
CA GLU A 114 9.96 -7.36 -7.81
C GLU A 114 9.98 -8.87 -8.01
N VAL A 115 9.36 -9.59 -7.09
CA VAL A 115 9.36 -11.06 -7.02
C VAL A 115 7.94 -11.60 -7.00
N GLU A 116 7.76 -12.87 -7.37
CA GLU A 116 6.44 -13.49 -7.38
C GLU A 116 5.84 -13.57 -5.96
N VAL A 117 4.56 -13.22 -5.83
CA VAL A 117 3.82 -13.32 -4.57
C VAL A 117 3.47 -14.79 -4.32
N THR A 118 4.30 -15.46 -3.53
CA THR A 118 4.10 -16.87 -3.13
C THR A 118 2.75 -17.08 -2.45
N PRO A 119 2.21 -18.33 -2.43
CA PRO A 119 0.97 -18.63 -1.71
C PRO A 119 1.02 -18.23 -0.23
N SER A 120 2.14 -18.49 0.45
CA SER A 120 2.36 -18.10 1.85
C SER A 120 2.39 -16.58 2.02
N PHE A 121 3.09 -15.85 1.15
CA PHE A 121 3.10 -14.38 1.19
C PHE A 121 1.70 -13.78 1.05
N ARG A 122 0.87 -14.36 0.15
CA ARG A 122 -0.53 -13.97 -0.02
C ARG A 122 -1.35 -14.27 1.24
N GLU A 123 -1.27 -15.49 1.77
CA GLU A 123 -2.01 -15.89 2.98
C GLU A 123 -1.65 -15.00 4.18
N TRP A 124 -0.37 -14.69 4.36
CA TRP A 124 0.11 -13.81 5.43
C TRP A 124 -0.43 -12.37 5.29
N VAL A 125 -0.35 -11.77 4.10
CA VAL A 125 -0.83 -10.39 3.90
C VAL A 125 -2.37 -10.31 3.93
N ASP A 126 -3.08 -11.35 3.50
CA ASP A 126 -4.54 -11.45 3.65
C ASP A 126 -4.96 -11.62 5.12
N GLY A 127 -4.25 -12.47 5.87
CA GLY A 127 -4.42 -12.59 7.32
C GLY A 127 -4.19 -11.27 8.04
N ALA A 128 -3.12 -10.54 7.69
CA ALA A 128 -2.83 -9.22 8.23
C ALA A 128 -3.88 -8.15 7.83
N ALA A 129 -4.36 -8.19 6.58
CA ALA A 129 -5.41 -7.30 6.08
C ALA A 129 -6.78 -7.53 6.76
N SER A 130 -7.03 -8.70 7.34
CA SER A 130 -8.25 -8.98 8.10
C SER A 130 -8.31 -8.30 9.49
N LEU A 131 -7.19 -7.73 9.96
CA LEU A 131 -7.10 -7.12 11.29
C LEU A 131 -7.80 -5.76 11.37
N PHE A 132 -8.15 -5.37 12.59
CA PHE A 132 -8.67 -4.03 12.97
C PHE A 132 -9.97 -3.58 12.26
N GLY A 133 -10.67 -4.49 11.57
CA GLY A 133 -11.90 -4.22 10.82
C GLY A 133 -11.73 -4.29 9.29
N GLY A 134 -10.50 -4.47 8.81
CA GLY A 134 -10.14 -4.48 7.39
C GLY A 134 -9.10 -3.41 7.07
N LEU A 135 -7.99 -3.80 6.46
CA LEU A 135 -6.98 -2.89 5.89
C LEU A 135 -7.03 -2.99 4.36
N ASP A 136 -7.61 -1.97 3.72
CA ASP A 136 -7.67 -1.89 2.25
C ASP A 136 -6.28 -1.72 1.61
N ILE A 137 -5.34 -1.11 2.33
CA ILE A 137 -3.93 -0.97 1.96
C ILE A 137 -3.09 -1.40 3.15
N CYS A 138 -2.17 -2.34 2.94
CA CYS A 138 -1.17 -2.74 3.93
C CYS A 138 0.08 -3.36 3.30
N ALA A 139 1.17 -3.45 4.06
CA ALA A 139 2.34 -4.24 3.68
C ALA A 139 3.03 -4.92 4.88
N LEU A 140 3.41 -6.18 4.71
CA LEU A 140 4.27 -6.91 5.65
C LEU A 140 5.74 -6.72 5.29
N ASP A 141 6.57 -6.42 6.30
CA ASP A 141 8.03 -6.49 6.21
C ASP A 141 8.51 -7.80 6.85
N ILE A 142 9.26 -8.60 6.08
CA ILE A 142 9.58 -9.99 6.39
C ILE A 142 11.09 -10.22 6.18
N LEU A 143 11.80 -10.70 7.18
CA LEU A 143 13.18 -11.16 7.00
C LEU A 143 13.20 -12.56 6.39
N HIS A 144 14.18 -12.82 5.54
CA HIS A 144 14.49 -14.14 5.01
C HIS A 144 15.90 -14.57 5.44
N ARG A 145 16.05 -15.82 5.90
CA ARG A 145 17.34 -16.43 6.18
C ARG A 145 17.42 -17.82 5.56
N ARG A 146 18.61 -18.19 5.10
CA ARG A 146 18.90 -19.51 4.54
C ARG A 146 19.67 -20.34 5.57
N VAL A 147 19.23 -21.56 5.86
CA VAL A 147 19.77 -22.42 6.93
C VAL A 147 20.21 -23.77 6.33
N ARG A 148 21.43 -24.24 6.63
CA ARG A 148 21.88 -25.58 6.18
C ARG A 148 21.20 -26.68 6.98
N VAL A 149 20.57 -27.63 6.28
CA VAL A 149 19.88 -28.78 6.87
C VAL A 149 20.88 -29.67 7.63
N GLY A 150 20.50 -30.12 8.83
CA GLY A 150 21.32 -30.99 9.67
C GLY A 150 22.45 -30.33 10.44
N GLY A 151 22.69 -29.02 10.26
CA GLY A 151 23.58 -28.26 11.14
C GLY A 151 22.98 -28.09 12.53
N LYS A 152 23.81 -28.18 13.59
CA LYS A 152 23.44 -27.60 14.89
C LYS A 152 23.32 -26.08 14.73
N GLY A 153 22.37 -25.45 15.42
CA GLY A 153 21.94 -24.07 15.22
C GLY A 153 22.91 -22.96 15.67
N GLU A 154 24.21 -23.20 15.62
CA GLU A 154 25.28 -22.21 15.84
C GLU A 154 26.13 -22.17 14.57
N ARG A 155 26.39 -20.96 14.03
CA ARG A 155 27.14 -20.80 12.77
C ARG A 155 28.08 -19.60 12.80
N GLU A 156 29.14 -19.73 12.01
CA GLU A 156 30.32 -18.88 12.09
C GLU A 156 30.12 -17.54 11.37
N GLU A 157 30.89 -16.52 11.77
CA GLU A 157 30.74 -15.11 11.37
C GLU A 157 30.94 -14.84 9.85
N GLY A 158 31.29 -15.88 9.06
CA GLY A 158 31.58 -15.81 7.63
C GLY A 158 30.47 -16.24 6.67
N ASP A 159 29.30 -16.71 7.13
CA ASP A 159 28.19 -17.13 6.24
C ASP A 159 27.38 -15.95 5.62
N ALA A 160 27.75 -14.69 5.89
CA ALA A 160 27.09 -13.53 5.28
C ALA A 160 27.59 -13.32 3.83
N PRO A 161 26.70 -13.06 2.85
CA PRO A 161 27.11 -12.91 1.44
C PRO A 161 28.06 -11.72 1.26
N SER A 162 29.15 -11.96 0.54
CA SER A 162 30.14 -10.96 0.18
C SER A 162 29.56 -9.96 -0.83
N TYR A 163 30.21 -8.79 -0.93
CA TYR A 163 29.95 -7.81 -1.98
C TYR A 163 30.08 -8.39 -3.41
N GLY A 164 30.87 -9.47 -3.57
CA GLY A 164 30.94 -10.23 -4.82
C GLY A 164 29.67 -11.05 -5.10
N ASP A 165 29.10 -11.69 -4.07
CA ASP A 165 28.04 -12.70 -4.20
C ASP A 165 26.68 -12.05 -4.53
N ILE A 166 26.43 -10.86 -3.99
CA ILE A 166 25.27 -10.04 -4.32
C ILE A 166 25.35 -9.62 -5.81
N ARG A 167 26.52 -9.08 -6.21
CA ARG A 167 26.74 -8.61 -7.58
C ARG A 167 26.71 -9.73 -8.62
N ALA A 168 27.14 -10.94 -8.26
CA ALA A 168 27.05 -12.13 -9.11
C ALA A 168 25.60 -12.56 -9.40
N ARG A 169 24.64 -12.20 -8.55
CA ARG A 169 23.20 -12.46 -8.77
C ARG A 169 22.52 -11.40 -9.61
N GLY A 170 22.88 -10.12 -9.44
CA GLY A 170 22.40 -9.03 -10.28
C GLY A 170 22.95 -9.04 -11.72
N ALA A 171 24.11 -9.66 -11.95
CA ALA A 171 24.78 -9.71 -13.25
C ALA A 171 24.40 -10.96 -14.09
N GLY A 172 23.12 -11.10 -14.42
CA GLY A 172 22.59 -12.20 -15.24
C GLY A 172 22.91 -12.12 -16.74
N GLU A 173 24.20 -12.07 -17.12
CA GLU A 173 24.63 -12.17 -18.53
C GLU A 173 26.10 -12.64 -18.66
N GLY A 174 26.32 -13.82 -19.27
CA GLY A 174 27.66 -14.33 -19.64
C GLY A 174 27.95 -15.77 -19.20
N GLU A 175 28.12 -16.68 -20.17
CA GLU A 175 28.58 -18.06 -19.93
C GLU A 175 30.06 -18.07 -19.53
N GLY A 176 30.41 -18.82 -18.47
CA GLY A 176 31.79 -18.85 -17.95
C GLY A 176 31.97 -19.83 -16.78
N GLU A 177 32.06 -21.13 -17.09
CA GLU A 177 32.31 -22.17 -16.09
C GLU A 177 33.60 -21.89 -15.30
N THR A 178 33.45 -21.72 -13.98
CA THR A 178 34.59 -21.71 -13.05
C THR A 178 34.25 -22.66 -11.90
N GLU A 179 34.87 -23.85 -11.89
CA GLU A 179 34.60 -24.91 -10.90
C GLU A 179 35.13 -24.55 -9.49
N GLY A 180 34.47 -23.62 -8.82
CA GLY A 180 34.53 -23.53 -7.35
C GLY A 180 33.72 -24.67 -6.75
N SER A 181 34.37 -25.58 -6.01
CA SER A 181 33.70 -26.74 -5.42
C SER A 181 32.85 -26.38 -4.20
N GLU A 182 31.69 -25.75 -4.44
CA GLU A 182 30.69 -25.55 -3.40
C GLU A 182 30.29 -26.89 -2.77
N THR A 183 30.46 -27.00 -1.46
CA THR A 183 29.99 -28.17 -0.72
C THR A 183 28.47 -28.15 -0.66
N SER A 184 27.84 -29.07 -1.38
CA SER A 184 26.40 -29.20 -1.62
C SER A 184 25.62 -29.67 -0.38
N GLY A 185 25.74 -28.94 0.71
CA GLY A 185 24.80 -29.01 1.83
C GLY A 185 23.43 -28.55 1.36
N GLU A 186 22.40 -29.32 1.69
CA GLU A 186 21.01 -28.93 1.50
C GLU A 186 20.68 -27.71 2.38
N TYR A 187 19.87 -26.79 1.88
CA TYR A 187 19.45 -25.59 2.61
C TYR A 187 17.93 -25.46 2.61
N THR A 188 17.38 -24.96 3.71
CA THR A 188 15.99 -24.52 3.83
C THR A 188 15.91 -23.01 3.96
N ASP A 189 14.85 -22.43 3.41
CA ASP A 189 14.53 -21.01 3.53
C ASP A 189 13.55 -20.79 4.68
N GLU A 190 13.91 -19.91 5.61
CA GLU A 190 13.10 -19.55 6.78
C GLU A 190 12.76 -18.06 6.74
N TYR A 191 11.54 -17.73 7.13
CA TYR A 191 11.00 -16.37 7.11
C TYR A 191 10.64 -15.89 8.52
N ALA A 192 10.76 -14.60 8.77
CA ALA A 192 10.35 -13.97 10.03
C ALA A 192 9.69 -12.61 9.79
N ILE A 193 8.38 -12.51 10.03
CA ILE A 193 7.59 -11.29 9.86
C ILE A 193 7.90 -10.33 11.01
N LEU A 194 8.31 -9.10 10.71
CA LEU A 194 8.73 -8.09 11.68
C LEU A 194 7.62 -7.12 12.08
N GLU A 195 6.99 -6.50 11.08
CA GLU A 195 6.01 -5.43 11.25
C GLU A 195 5.01 -5.43 10.08
N VAL A 196 3.80 -4.92 10.35
CA VAL A 196 2.80 -4.60 9.33
C VAL A 196 2.67 -3.09 9.25
N ASN A 197 2.58 -2.58 8.03
CA ASN A 197 2.30 -1.19 7.73
C ASN A 197 0.85 -1.11 7.22
N ASP A 198 0.11 -0.11 7.65
CA ASP A 198 -1.22 0.23 7.15
C ASP A 198 -1.12 1.18 5.94
N THR A 199 -2.11 2.06 5.72
CA THR A 199 -2.20 2.93 4.52
C THR A 199 -0.93 3.73 4.18
N PRO A 200 -0.15 4.32 5.11
CA PRO A 200 1.03 5.12 4.78
C PRO A 200 2.28 4.26 4.45
N ILE A 201 2.13 3.31 3.52
CA ILE A 201 3.28 2.56 2.98
C ILE A 201 4.18 3.47 2.13
N GLY A 202 5.49 3.25 2.23
CA GLY A 202 6.41 3.69 1.18
C GLY A 202 6.23 2.79 -0.06
N LEU A 203 5.98 3.40 -1.22
CA LEU A 203 5.89 2.73 -2.51
C LEU A 203 7.28 2.55 -3.14
N MET A 204 7.43 1.57 -4.03
CA MET A 204 8.69 1.33 -4.73
C MET A 204 8.76 2.14 -6.02
N TYR A 205 9.81 2.96 -6.17
CA TYR A 205 9.93 3.98 -7.23
C TYR A 205 9.67 3.49 -8.67
N PHE A 206 9.96 2.23 -8.98
CA PHE A 206 9.81 1.65 -10.33
C PHE A 206 8.40 1.08 -10.61
N ASN A 207 7.53 1.03 -9.60
CA ASN A 207 6.10 0.71 -9.73
C ASN A 207 5.19 1.82 -9.17
N GLU A 208 5.74 2.91 -8.64
CA GLU A 208 5.00 3.97 -7.93
C GLU A 208 3.79 4.50 -8.73
N ASP A 209 3.96 4.83 -10.01
CA ASP A 209 2.85 5.26 -10.88
C ASP A 209 1.69 4.24 -10.97
N ARG A 210 2.02 2.95 -10.96
CA ARG A 210 1.03 1.86 -11.02
C ARG A 210 0.34 1.68 -9.67
N ASP A 211 1.10 1.68 -8.58
CA ASP A 211 0.54 1.55 -7.23
C ASP A 211 -0.31 2.76 -6.86
N VAL A 212 0.08 3.97 -7.29
CA VAL A 212 -0.75 5.18 -7.18
C VAL A 212 -2.05 5.04 -7.99
N GLN A 213 -2.01 4.52 -9.23
CA GLN A 213 -3.24 4.25 -9.99
C GLN A 213 -4.11 3.18 -9.30
N ASP A 214 -3.51 2.15 -8.71
CA ASP A 214 -4.22 1.09 -8.00
C ASP A 214 -4.89 1.62 -6.72
N ILE A 215 -4.27 2.60 -6.05
CA ILE A 215 -4.86 3.37 -4.94
C ILE A 215 -5.99 4.28 -5.43
N VAL A 216 -5.84 4.95 -6.58
CA VAL A 216 -6.89 5.80 -7.17
C VAL A 216 -8.12 4.96 -7.57
N ASP A 217 -7.92 3.81 -8.21
CA ASP A 217 -8.99 2.87 -8.56
C ASP A 217 -9.75 2.42 -7.30
N LEU A 218 -9.02 2.02 -6.26
CA LEU A 218 -9.57 1.60 -4.96
C LEU A 218 -10.38 2.72 -4.28
N VAL A 219 -9.87 3.95 -4.24
CA VAL A 219 -10.58 5.10 -3.66
C VAL A 219 -11.84 5.43 -4.46
N LEU A 220 -11.80 5.34 -5.79
CA LEU A 220 -12.99 5.54 -6.63
C LEU A 220 -14.06 4.47 -6.37
N VAL A 221 -13.68 3.20 -6.17
CA VAL A 221 -14.62 2.13 -5.77
C VAL A 221 -15.24 2.45 -4.40
N ARG A 222 -14.44 2.78 -3.39
CA ARG A 222 -14.96 3.15 -2.06
C ARG A 222 -15.86 4.39 -2.07
N MET A 223 -15.59 5.36 -2.95
CA MET A 223 -16.45 6.53 -3.14
C MET A 223 -17.79 6.17 -3.82
N GLU A 224 -17.80 5.27 -4.79
CA GLU A 224 -19.04 4.82 -5.46
C GLU A 224 -19.89 3.92 -4.53
N GLU A 225 -19.26 3.11 -3.67
CA GLU A 225 -19.97 2.31 -2.65
C GLU A 225 -20.75 3.18 -1.64
N GLU A 226 -20.16 4.28 -1.16
CA GLU A 226 -20.81 5.16 -0.17
C GLU A 226 -21.71 6.23 -0.81
N PHE A 227 -21.25 6.88 -1.89
CA PHE A 227 -21.90 8.06 -2.49
C PHE A 227 -22.53 7.82 -3.86
N GLY A 228 -22.40 6.62 -4.43
CA GLY A 228 -23.05 6.24 -5.69
C GLY A 228 -24.58 6.28 -5.62
N PRO A 229 -25.28 6.22 -6.76
CA PRO A 229 -26.73 6.31 -6.83
C PRO A 229 -27.38 5.04 -6.28
N LYS A 230 -27.65 5.02 -4.96
CA LYS A 230 -28.33 3.93 -4.26
C LYS A 230 -29.66 3.63 -4.95
N SER A 231 -29.81 2.41 -5.45
CA SER A 231 -30.94 1.99 -6.29
C SER A 231 -32.27 2.16 -5.56
N SER A 232 -33.25 2.82 -6.18
CA SER A 232 -34.52 3.23 -5.57
C SER A 232 -35.53 2.09 -5.32
N THR A 233 -35.04 0.89 -5.05
CA THR A 233 -35.83 -0.33 -4.76
C THR A 233 -36.25 -0.42 -3.30
N ASP A 234 -35.57 0.27 -2.38
CA ASP A 234 -35.93 0.34 -0.96
C ASP A 234 -37.12 1.28 -0.73
N ASN A 235 -38.29 0.86 -1.21
CA ASN A 235 -39.54 1.61 -1.13
C ASN A 235 -40.57 0.81 -0.29
N PRO A 236 -40.48 0.85 1.05
CA PRO A 236 -41.38 0.12 1.96
C PRO A 236 -42.76 0.81 2.06
N CYS A 237 -43.44 0.98 0.91
CA CYS A 237 -44.74 1.61 0.81
C CYS A 237 -45.73 0.74 0.03
N SER A 238 -46.21 -0.31 0.70
CA SER A 238 -47.33 -1.14 0.25
C SER A 238 -48.67 -0.41 0.38
N LEU A 239 -48.84 0.68 -0.37
CA LEU A 239 -50.16 1.28 -0.58
C LEU A 239 -50.94 0.48 -1.62
N ARG A 240 -52.17 0.14 -1.25
CA ARG A 240 -53.04 -0.78 -2.00
C ARG A 240 -53.51 -0.17 -3.33
N ASN A 241 -53.96 -1.06 -4.22
CA ASN A 241 -54.99 -0.72 -5.19
C ASN A 241 -56.14 0.02 -4.48
N ASP A 242 -56.61 1.12 -5.05
CA ASP A 242 -58.01 1.28 -5.50
C ASP A 242 -58.27 2.73 -5.92
N PHE A 243 -58.31 2.99 -7.23
CA PHE A 243 -59.42 3.76 -7.80
C PHE A 243 -59.61 3.48 -9.30
N LEU A 244 -60.83 3.70 -9.77
CA LEU A 244 -61.29 3.37 -11.12
C LEU A 244 -61.07 4.50 -12.14
N LEU A 245 -60.97 4.08 -13.41
CA LEU A 245 -61.42 4.78 -14.63
C LEU A 245 -61.05 6.27 -14.83
N CYS A 246 -60.28 6.53 -15.89
CA CYS A 246 -60.87 7.04 -17.15
C CYS A 246 -59.81 7.14 -18.26
N ALA A 247 -60.12 6.59 -19.44
CA ALA A 247 -59.42 6.94 -20.68
C ALA A 247 -60.21 8.07 -21.38
N PRO A 248 -59.55 9.08 -21.97
CA PRO A 248 -60.24 10.07 -22.79
C PRO A 248 -60.74 9.42 -24.11
N PRO A 249 -61.90 9.84 -24.63
CA PRO A 249 -62.38 9.37 -25.93
C PRO A 249 -61.56 9.97 -27.08
N ALA A 250 -61.66 9.36 -28.26
CA ALA A 250 -61.21 9.95 -29.51
C ALA A 250 -62.34 10.79 -30.12
N ASP A 251 -62.04 12.02 -30.54
CA ASP A 251 -62.91 12.81 -31.41
C ASP A 251 -62.60 12.50 -32.90
N PRO A 252 -63.61 12.42 -33.77
CA PRO A 252 -63.45 12.44 -35.22
C PRO A 252 -63.32 13.88 -35.77
N ASP A 253 -63.32 14.01 -37.10
CA ASP A 253 -63.47 15.27 -37.86
C ASP A 253 -62.26 16.24 -37.87
N ALA A 254 -61.27 15.91 -38.70
CA ALA A 254 -60.39 16.86 -39.38
C ALA A 254 -60.13 16.36 -40.82
N GLU A 255 -60.11 17.28 -41.80
CA GLU A 255 -60.32 16.98 -43.23
C GLU A 255 -59.06 16.56 -44.02
N GLU A 256 -59.29 16.05 -45.23
CA GLU A 256 -58.27 15.66 -46.22
C GLU A 256 -57.48 16.85 -46.78
N SER A 257 -56.22 16.63 -47.15
CA SER A 257 -55.56 17.41 -48.21
C SER A 257 -54.42 16.61 -48.85
N ASP A 258 -54.56 16.25 -50.12
CA ASP A 258 -53.53 15.53 -50.89
C ASP A 258 -52.33 16.43 -51.25
N THR A 259 -51.13 15.85 -51.22
CA THR A 259 -50.06 16.20 -52.16
C THR A 259 -49.27 14.95 -52.55
N GLU A 260 -49.42 14.51 -53.80
CA GLU A 260 -48.53 13.52 -54.41
C GLU A 260 -47.13 14.11 -54.63
N THR A 261 -46.09 13.27 -54.62
CA THR A 261 -44.91 13.51 -55.48
C THR A 261 -44.22 12.18 -55.81
N GLU A 262 -43.69 12.09 -57.03
CA GLU A 262 -43.40 10.84 -57.73
C GLU A 262 -41.99 10.29 -57.49
N ALA A 263 -41.85 8.96 -57.65
CA ALA A 263 -40.70 8.28 -58.26
C ALA A 263 -39.33 8.30 -57.49
N GLU A 264 -38.32 7.49 -57.83
CA GLU A 264 -38.12 6.57 -58.96
C GLU A 264 -37.78 5.14 -58.52
N THR A 265 -37.89 4.19 -59.46
CA THR A 265 -37.51 2.77 -59.31
C THR A 265 -36.35 2.42 -60.24
N GLU A 266 -35.38 1.63 -59.77
CA GLU A 266 -34.56 0.77 -60.64
C GLU A 266 -34.51 -0.68 -60.10
N GLY A 267 -34.19 -1.62 -61.00
CA GLY A 267 -34.12 -3.06 -60.73
C GLY A 267 -32.83 -3.51 -60.01
N VAL A 268 -32.47 -4.80 -60.01
CA VAL A 268 -32.77 -5.86 -60.99
C VAL A 268 -32.93 -7.24 -60.31
N GLU A 269 -33.53 -8.18 -61.06
CA GLU A 269 -33.69 -9.62 -60.83
C GLU A 269 -32.42 -10.36 -60.34
N GLY A 270 -32.48 -11.56 -59.72
CA GLY A 270 -33.62 -12.39 -59.32
C GLY A 270 -33.27 -13.90 -59.23
N ARG A 271 -34.17 -14.72 -58.64
CA ARG A 271 -34.09 -16.20 -58.41
C ARG A 271 -33.00 -16.66 -57.41
N GLY A 272 -33.22 -17.62 -56.51
CA GLY A 272 -34.44 -18.35 -56.10
C GLY A 272 -34.17 -19.83 -55.72
N VAL A 273 -35.04 -20.44 -54.89
CA VAL A 273 -35.18 -21.92 -54.64
C VAL A 273 -34.00 -22.57 -53.85
N THR A 274 -34.12 -23.35 -52.76
CA THR A 274 -35.20 -23.82 -51.84
C THR A 274 -34.56 -24.41 -50.56
N GLY A 275 -35.26 -24.46 -49.41
CA GLY A 275 -34.92 -25.38 -48.30
C GLY A 275 -35.26 -24.89 -46.87
N VAL A 276 -36.06 -25.66 -46.12
CA VAL A 276 -36.55 -25.45 -44.73
C VAL A 276 -36.89 -26.85 -44.16
N PRO A 277 -36.80 -27.17 -42.83
CA PRO A 277 -36.51 -26.37 -41.62
C PRO A 277 -35.11 -26.76 -41.03
N MET A 278 -34.73 -26.76 -39.72
CA MET A 278 -35.45 -26.65 -38.43
C MET A 278 -34.55 -26.19 -37.23
N GLU A 279 -35.18 -26.13 -36.06
CA GLU A 279 -34.77 -25.68 -34.72
C GLU A 279 -33.37 -26.04 -34.18
N SER A 280 -32.71 -25.07 -33.53
CA SER A 280 -32.54 -25.07 -32.05
C SER A 280 -32.01 -23.69 -31.57
N ALA A 281 -32.03 -23.45 -30.25
CA ALA A 281 -31.95 -22.10 -29.66
C ALA A 281 -30.54 -21.64 -29.20
N GLY A 282 -30.33 -20.32 -29.13
CA GLY A 282 -29.15 -19.69 -28.52
C GLY A 282 -28.94 -18.25 -28.98
N ALA A 283 -29.52 -17.27 -28.27
CA ALA A 283 -29.45 -15.86 -28.66
C ALA A 283 -28.13 -15.18 -28.23
N SER A 284 -27.65 -14.24 -29.06
CA SER A 284 -26.49 -13.40 -28.81
C SER A 284 -26.91 -11.93 -28.68
N GLU A 285 -26.27 -11.18 -27.79
CA GLU A 285 -26.27 -9.71 -27.84
C GLU A 285 -25.05 -9.15 -27.06
N GLY A 286 -24.44 -8.07 -27.56
CA GLY A 286 -23.17 -7.57 -26.98
C GLY A 286 -22.42 -6.51 -27.78
N ALA A 287 -23.10 -5.69 -28.59
CA ALA A 287 -22.47 -4.69 -29.46
C ALA A 287 -22.80 -3.24 -29.04
N GLY A 288 -22.25 -2.80 -27.89
CA GLY A 288 -22.38 -1.42 -27.41
C GLY A 288 -21.71 -0.42 -28.37
N SER A 289 -22.40 0.67 -28.72
CA SER A 289 -21.96 1.54 -29.82
C SER A 289 -20.76 2.45 -29.46
N LEU A 290 -19.90 2.69 -30.46
CA LEU A 290 -18.70 3.54 -30.37
C LEU A 290 -19.01 5.02 -29.99
N LEU A 291 -20.27 5.45 -30.11
CA LEU A 291 -20.72 6.79 -29.72
C LEU A 291 -20.79 6.96 -28.20
N ASP A 292 -21.19 5.91 -27.47
CA ASP A 292 -21.33 5.98 -26.00
C ASP A 292 -19.96 6.14 -25.31
N TYR A 293 -18.94 5.41 -25.79
CA TYR A 293 -17.55 5.57 -25.35
C TYR A 293 -17.02 7.01 -25.55
N LYS A 294 -17.41 7.65 -26.67
CA LYS A 294 -17.05 9.06 -26.98
C LYS A 294 -17.85 10.08 -26.16
N ALA A 295 -19.04 9.74 -25.70
CA ALA A 295 -19.80 10.55 -24.74
C ALA A 295 -19.22 10.44 -23.32
N ARG A 296 -18.85 9.23 -22.89
CA ARG A 296 -18.27 8.94 -21.57
C ARG A 296 -16.94 9.66 -21.35
N THR A 297 -16.01 9.55 -22.31
CA THR A 297 -14.69 10.22 -22.27
C THR A 297 -14.77 11.76 -22.19
N ARG A 298 -15.74 12.41 -22.85
CA ARG A 298 -15.94 13.87 -22.73
C ARG A 298 -16.41 14.30 -21.34
N ARG A 299 -17.20 13.48 -20.63
CA ARG A 299 -17.59 13.78 -19.24
C ARG A 299 -16.39 13.69 -18.28
N HIS A 300 -15.50 12.72 -18.46
CA HIS A 300 -14.27 12.61 -17.67
C HIS A 300 -13.34 13.84 -17.82
N GLN A 301 -13.24 14.44 -19.01
CA GLN A 301 -12.42 15.65 -19.23
C GLN A 301 -12.96 16.88 -18.46
N HIS A 302 -14.28 17.06 -18.40
CA HIS A 302 -14.90 18.12 -17.59
C HIS A 302 -14.80 17.89 -16.09
N LEU A 303 -14.88 16.64 -15.63
CA LEU A 303 -14.67 16.31 -14.21
C LEU A 303 -13.20 16.48 -13.80
N SER A 304 -12.25 16.03 -14.63
CA SER A 304 -10.81 16.19 -14.38
C SER A 304 -10.44 17.66 -14.18
N SER A 305 -10.82 18.53 -15.12
CA SER A 305 -10.55 19.98 -15.03
C SER A 305 -11.23 20.66 -13.83
N PHE A 306 -12.42 20.21 -13.41
CA PHE A 306 -13.09 20.70 -12.20
C PHE A 306 -12.33 20.34 -10.91
N TRP A 307 -11.77 19.13 -10.81
CA TRP A 307 -10.97 18.71 -9.66
C TRP A 307 -9.58 19.34 -9.65
N GLN A 308 -8.93 19.46 -10.81
CA GLN A 308 -7.59 20.03 -10.96
C GLN A 308 -7.53 21.48 -10.45
N GLY A 309 -8.53 22.31 -10.78
CA GLY A 309 -8.66 23.67 -10.24
C GLY A 309 -8.91 23.75 -8.72
N ARG A 310 -9.40 22.69 -8.07
CA ARG A 310 -9.50 22.63 -6.60
C ARG A 310 -8.16 22.27 -5.95
N CYS A 311 -7.37 21.39 -6.59
CA CYS A 311 -6.03 21.05 -6.12
C CYS A 311 -5.09 22.27 -6.13
N GLU A 312 -5.13 23.10 -7.19
CA GLU A 312 -4.35 24.34 -7.28
C GLU A 312 -4.68 25.33 -6.15
N VAL A 313 -5.96 25.49 -5.81
CA VAL A 313 -6.40 26.34 -4.70
C VAL A 313 -5.93 25.80 -3.34
N ALA A 314 -6.00 24.49 -3.12
CA ALA A 314 -5.50 23.86 -1.89
C ALA A 314 -3.97 24.02 -1.75
N GLU A 315 -3.22 23.82 -2.84
CA GLU A 315 -1.77 23.96 -2.86
C GLU A 315 -1.34 25.42 -2.64
N ALA A 316 -2.07 26.39 -3.23
CA ALA A 316 -1.86 27.81 -2.98
C ALA A 316 -2.13 28.20 -1.50
N GLN A 317 -3.19 27.68 -0.90
CA GLN A 317 -3.49 27.87 0.53
C GLN A 317 -2.41 27.25 1.43
N TYR A 318 -1.90 26.06 1.10
CA TYR A 318 -0.80 25.42 1.82
C TYR A 318 0.50 26.24 1.71
N LYS A 319 0.89 26.67 0.51
CA LYS A 319 2.03 27.56 0.26
C LYS A 319 1.90 28.89 1.04
N ALA A 320 0.69 29.47 1.11
CA ALA A 320 0.41 30.68 1.88
C ALA A 320 0.39 30.45 3.41
N SER A 321 0.08 29.25 3.88
CA SER A 321 0.23 28.86 5.29
C SER A 321 1.71 28.74 5.66
N ARG A 322 2.49 27.98 4.88
CA ARG A 322 3.94 27.77 5.11
C ARG A 322 4.72 29.09 5.17
N ARG A 323 4.40 30.06 4.30
CA ARG A 323 5.00 31.41 4.33
C ARG A 323 4.71 32.19 5.62
N ARG A 324 3.52 32.04 6.21
CA ARG A 324 3.18 32.69 7.49
C ARG A 324 3.99 32.10 8.64
N HIS A 325 4.13 30.76 8.69
CA HIS A 325 4.97 30.10 9.70
C HIS A 325 6.46 30.48 9.60
N THR A 326 7.03 30.63 8.40
CA THR A 326 8.42 31.10 8.25
C THR A 326 8.59 32.56 8.68
N HIS A 327 7.60 33.43 8.44
CA HIS A 327 7.64 34.81 8.95
C HIS A 327 7.57 34.87 10.48
N THR A 328 6.71 34.08 11.13
CA THR A 328 6.67 34.04 12.62
C THR A 328 7.94 33.46 13.24
N ALA A 329 8.53 32.43 12.64
CA ALA A 329 9.81 31.86 13.10
C ALA A 329 10.96 32.86 12.96
N ASN A 330 11.04 33.57 11.83
CA ASN A 330 12.04 34.60 11.61
C ASN A 330 11.88 35.80 12.55
N LEU A 331 10.64 36.18 12.90
CA LEU A 331 10.37 37.22 13.90
C LEU A 331 10.86 36.78 15.29
N LEU A 332 10.57 35.54 15.69
CA LEU A 332 10.98 34.99 16.98
C LEU A 332 12.51 34.94 17.11
N MET A 333 13.21 34.49 16.06
CA MET A 333 14.67 34.48 15.99
C MET A 333 15.26 35.90 16.07
N TRP A 334 14.63 36.89 15.42
CA TRP A 334 15.02 38.30 15.54
C TRP A 334 14.82 38.83 16.96
N CYS A 335 13.70 38.53 17.62
CA CYS A 335 13.45 38.93 19.01
C CYS A 335 14.47 38.31 19.97
N ILE A 336 14.82 37.02 19.80
CA ILE A 336 15.83 36.34 20.61
C ILE A 336 17.21 36.97 20.41
N GLY A 337 17.62 37.25 19.16
CA GLY A 337 18.89 37.91 18.84
C GLY A 337 18.96 39.36 19.37
N LEU A 338 17.85 40.08 19.36
CA LEU A 338 17.77 41.43 19.95
C LEU A 338 17.87 41.36 21.49
N LEU A 339 17.25 40.37 22.13
CA LEU A 339 17.32 40.19 23.57
C LEU A 339 18.74 39.89 24.05
N THR A 340 19.46 38.98 23.36
CA THR A 340 20.85 38.64 23.72
C THR A 340 21.81 39.81 23.49
N LEU A 341 21.58 40.64 22.46
CA LEU A 341 22.30 41.91 22.28
C LEU A 341 22.03 42.90 23.43
N LEU A 342 20.78 43.10 23.84
CA LEU A 342 20.42 44.04 24.91
C LEU A 342 20.96 43.61 26.29
N VAL A 343 21.00 42.30 26.55
CA VAL A 343 21.66 41.73 27.74
C VAL A 343 23.18 41.89 27.64
N GLY A 344 23.78 41.56 26.50
CA GLY A 344 25.23 41.68 26.26
C GLY A 344 25.76 43.12 26.31
N MET A 345 24.92 44.11 26.02
CA MET A 345 25.24 45.54 26.15
C MET A 345 24.92 46.13 27.54
N GLY A 346 24.48 45.31 28.51
CA GLY A 346 24.24 45.74 29.89
C GLY A 346 23.05 46.69 30.08
N VAL A 347 22.15 46.79 29.09
CA VAL A 347 21.03 47.75 29.09
C VAL A 347 19.90 47.30 30.02
N VAL A 348 19.80 45.99 30.28
CA VAL A 348 18.80 45.40 31.19
C VAL A 348 19.40 45.25 32.59
N SER A 349 19.32 46.31 33.39
CA SER A 349 19.42 46.16 34.85
C SER A 349 18.16 45.44 35.35
N PHE A 350 18.32 44.30 36.02
CA PHE A 350 17.21 43.61 36.66
C PHE A 350 16.63 44.48 37.78
N ILE A 351 15.29 44.51 37.86
CA ILE A 351 14.57 45.00 39.03
C ILE A 351 14.41 43.80 39.97
N GLU A 352 14.78 43.97 41.24
CA GLU A 352 14.55 43.00 42.32
C GLU A 352 13.08 42.99 42.79
#